data_AF-A0A1Q4UY29-F1
#
_entry.id   AF-A0A1Q4UY29-F1
#
_cell.length_a   1.000
_cell.length_b   1.000
_cell.length_c   1.000
_cell.angle_alpha   90.00
_cell.angle_beta   90.00
_cell.angle_gamma   90.00
#
_symmetry.space_group_name_H-M   'P 1'
#
loop_
_entity.id
_entity.type
_entity.pdbx_description
1 polymer ?
#
loop_
_entity_poly.entity_id
_entity_poly.type
_entity_poly.pdbx_seq_one_letter_code
_entity_poly.pdbx_strand_id
1 'polypeptide(L)'
;MTIEHSAGDPEAAYMGAPALDIELPWLQRFTRTPGFEASREFLLRKAAFLDRLTLQQTESHGSEATGPLVRTAETAAFGLVEHDTEHHGLSPKGADLAAGEDYRAYVREAYRAWSLAQNH
;
A
#
# COMPACT_ATOMS: atom_id res chain seq x y z
N MET A 1 -23.34 14.04 14.52
CA MET A 1 -23.03 14.38 13.11
C MET A 1 -21.68 13.77 12.82
N THR A 2 -21.69 12.54 12.32
CA THR A 2 -20.49 11.73 12.13
C THR A 2 -19.92 12.09 10.78
N ILE A 3 -18.71 12.66 10.75
CA ILE A 3 -17.99 12.85 9.49
C ILE A 3 -17.44 11.48 9.12
N GLU A 4 -18.13 10.78 8.22
CA GLU A 4 -17.61 9.59 7.56
C GLU A 4 -16.42 10.04 6.70
N HIS A 5 -15.24 9.61 7.12
CA HIS A 5 -13.98 9.87 6.44
C HIS A 5 -14.05 9.26 5.03
N SER A 6 -14.25 10.08 4.01
CA SER A 6 -14.25 9.69 2.60
C SER A 6 -12.87 9.27 2.06
N ALA A 7 -11.98 8.79 2.94
CA ALA A 7 -10.70 8.17 2.62
C ALA A 7 -10.79 6.62 2.55
N GLY A 8 -11.99 6.05 2.65
CA GLY A 8 -12.20 4.71 3.20
C GLY A 8 -12.68 3.59 2.28
N ASP A 9 -12.75 3.78 0.95
CA ASP A 9 -13.15 2.69 0.04
C ASP A 9 -11.93 2.08 -0.69
N PRO A 10 -11.48 0.88 -0.29
CA PRO A 10 -10.36 0.21 -0.95
C PRO A 10 -10.66 -0.16 -2.40
N GLU A 11 -11.92 -0.40 -2.75
CA GLU A 11 -12.32 -0.78 -4.11
C GLU A 11 -12.07 0.37 -5.08
N ALA A 12 -12.49 1.59 -4.72
CA ALA A 12 -12.21 2.79 -5.49
C ALA A 12 -10.71 3.10 -5.62
N ALA A 13 -9.92 2.83 -4.57
CA ALA A 13 -8.48 3.09 -4.58
C ALA A 13 -7.69 2.18 -5.52
N TYR A 14 -8.15 0.95 -5.71
CA TYR A 14 -7.49 -0.07 -6.54
C TYR A 14 -8.21 -0.37 -7.85
N MET A 15 -9.14 0.48 -8.25
CA MET A 15 -9.84 0.35 -9.53
C MET A 15 -8.83 0.34 -10.69
N GLY A 16 -8.86 -0.74 -11.48
CA GLY A 16 -7.95 -0.92 -12.62
C GLY A 16 -6.55 -1.41 -12.25
N ALA A 17 -6.28 -1.69 -10.97
CA ALA A 17 -5.01 -2.28 -10.56
C ALA A 17 -4.80 -3.66 -11.21
N PRO A 18 -3.57 -4.05 -11.60
CA PRO A 18 -3.28 -5.37 -12.14
C PRO A 18 -3.71 -6.48 -11.17
N ALA A 19 -4.19 -7.60 -11.69
CA ALA A 19 -4.52 -8.77 -10.88
C ALA A 19 -3.29 -9.24 -10.06
N LEU A 20 -3.52 -9.82 -8.88
CA LEU A 20 -2.42 -10.17 -7.96
C LEU A 20 -1.43 -11.18 -8.57
N ASP A 21 -1.92 -12.11 -9.39
CA ASP A 21 -1.11 -13.09 -10.12
C ASP A 21 -0.26 -12.47 -11.23
N ILE A 22 -0.66 -11.31 -11.77
CA ILE A 22 0.12 -10.51 -12.73
C ILE A 22 1.17 -9.66 -12.00
N GLU A 23 0.80 -9.08 -10.85
CA GLU A 23 1.65 -8.18 -10.08
C GLU A 23 2.78 -8.91 -9.35
N LEU A 24 2.54 -10.13 -8.86
CA LEU A 24 3.51 -10.89 -8.08
C LEU A 24 4.82 -11.22 -8.85
N PRO A 25 4.78 -11.72 -10.10
CA PRO A 25 6.00 -11.91 -10.90
C PRO A 25 6.80 -10.63 -11.11
N TRP A 26 6.12 -9.48 -11.27
CA TRP A 26 6.78 -8.18 -11.39
C TRP A 26 7.54 -7.84 -10.10
N LEU A 27 6.92 -7.99 -8.93
CA LEU A 27 7.55 -7.76 -7.64
C LEU A 27 8.75 -8.70 -7.39
N GLN A 28 8.62 -9.97 -7.77
CA GLN A 28 9.69 -10.97 -7.60
C GLN A 28 10.92 -10.72 -8.45
N ARG A 29 10.78 -9.98 -9.57
CA ARG A 29 11.91 -9.64 -10.43
C ARG A 29 12.96 -8.80 -9.69
N PHE A 30 12.52 -7.87 -8.85
CA PHE A 30 13.39 -6.93 -8.15
C PHE A 30 14.02 -7.51 -6.89
N THR A 31 13.31 -8.38 -6.17
CA THR A 31 13.85 -9.02 -4.95
C THR A 31 14.99 -9.99 -5.24
N ARG A 32 15.16 -10.40 -6.50
CA ARG A 32 16.24 -11.28 -6.96
C ARG A 32 17.43 -10.53 -7.56
N THR A 33 17.39 -9.21 -7.60
CA THR A 33 18.47 -8.38 -8.15
C THR A 33 19.43 -7.94 -7.03
N PRO A 34 20.69 -8.41 -7.03
CA PRO A 34 21.68 -7.96 -6.05
C PRO A 34 21.90 -6.45 -6.14
N GLY A 35 21.93 -5.77 -4.99
CA GLY A 35 22.14 -4.32 -4.93
C GLY A 35 20.96 -3.48 -5.44
N PHE A 36 19.76 -4.06 -5.55
CA PHE A 36 18.57 -3.30 -5.90
C PHE A 36 18.22 -2.29 -4.80
N GLU A 37 18.30 -1.01 -5.14
CA GLU A 37 17.71 0.06 -4.34
C GLU A 37 16.24 0.18 -4.69
N ALA A 38 15.39 0.07 -3.66
CA ALA A 38 13.95 0.07 -3.82
C ALA A 38 13.47 1.46 -4.28
N SER A 39 13.06 1.56 -5.55
CA SER A 39 12.42 2.79 -6.05
C SER A 39 11.09 3.05 -5.34
N ARG A 40 10.68 4.32 -5.30
CA ARG A 40 9.35 4.70 -4.78
C ARG A 40 8.21 3.93 -5.44
N GLU A 41 8.26 3.73 -6.77
CA GLU A 41 7.25 2.94 -7.47
C GLU A 41 7.22 1.49 -6.98
N PHE A 42 8.38 0.86 -6.82
CA PHE A 42 8.46 -0.50 -6.29
C PHE A 42 7.87 -0.59 -4.88
N LEU A 43 8.23 0.34 -3.99
CA LEU A 43 7.71 0.40 -2.63
C LEU A 43 6.19 0.59 -2.63
N LEU A 44 5.67 1.51 -3.45
CA LEU A 44 4.26 1.80 -3.59
C LEU A 44 3.47 0.59 -4.08
N ARG A 45 3.93 -0.04 -5.18
CA ARG A 45 3.28 -1.20 -5.78
C ARG A 45 3.33 -2.42 -4.87
N LYS A 46 4.44 -2.62 -4.14
CA LYS A 46 4.57 -3.66 -3.11
C LYS A 46 3.58 -3.45 -1.97
N ALA A 47 3.50 -2.23 -1.43
CA ALA A 47 2.57 -1.91 -0.34
C ALA A 47 1.11 -2.08 -0.80
N ALA A 48 0.75 -1.59 -1.98
CA ALA A 48 -0.58 -1.75 -2.57
C ALA A 48 -0.93 -3.21 -2.87
N PHE A 49 0.03 -4.04 -3.28
CA PHE A 49 -0.16 -5.48 -3.45
C PHE A 49 -0.51 -6.16 -2.11
N LEU A 50 0.25 -5.86 -1.05
CA LEU A 50 0.02 -6.46 0.26
C LEU A 50 -1.29 -5.99 0.90
N ASP A 51 -1.67 -4.72 0.69
CA ASP A 51 -2.97 -4.20 1.12
C ASP A 51 -4.13 -4.96 0.48
N ARG A 52 -4.10 -5.11 -0.86
CA ARG A 52 -5.10 -5.87 -1.61
C ARG A 52 -5.16 -7.34 -1.22
N LEU A 53 -4.00 -7.97 -1.04
CA LEU A 53 -3.94 -9.35 -0.58
C LEU A 53 -4.56 -9.49 0.82
N THR A 54 -4.31 -8.54 1.71
CA THR A 54 -4.93 -8.49 3.04
C THR A 54 -6.45 -8.43 2.93
N LEU A 55 -6.98 -7.52 2.12
CA LEU A 55 -8.43 -7.35 1.92
C LEU A 55 -9.07 -8.66 1.40
N GLN A 56 -8.49 -9.25 0.35
CA GLN A 56 -9.00 -10.49 -0.24
C GLN A 56 -8.97 -11.66 0.75
N GLN A 57 -7.91 -11.77 1.54
CA GLN A 57 -7.78 -12.85 2.53
C GLN A 57 -8.71 -12.63 3.73
N THR A 58 -8.92 -11.38 4.16
CA THR A 58 -9.84 -11.07 5.26
C THR A 58 -11.27 -11.36 4.85
N GLU A 59 -11.63 -11.09 3.60
CA GLU A 59 -12.94 -11.46 3.03
C GLU A 59 -13.11 -12.99 2.95
N SER A 60 -12.08 -13.71 2.50
CA SER A 60 -12.15 -15.16 2.28
C SER A 60 -12.08 -15.99 3.57
N HIS A 61 -11.32 -15.54 4.57
CA HIS A 61 -10.92 -16.35 5.73
C HIS A 61 -11.21 -15.69 7.09
N GLY A 62 -11.67 -14.44 7.10
CA GLY A 62 -11.91 -13.67 8.32
C GLY A 62 -10.65 -13.04 8.92
N SER A 63 -10.86 -12.01 9.75
CA SER A 63 -9.78 -11.14 10.27
C SER A 63 -8.76 -11.84 11.16
N GLU A 64 -9.13 -12.94 11.83
CA GLU A 64 -8.26 -13.64 12.78
C GLU A 64 -7.15 -14.42 12.06
N ALA A 65 -7.48 -15.04 10.92
CA ALA A 65 -6.52 -15.78 10.10
C ALA A 65 -5.53 -14.86 9.36
N THR A 66 -5.88 -13.58 9.17
CA THR A 66 -5.08 -12.62 8.38
C THR A 66 -4.09 -11.79 9.18
N GLY A 67 -4.01 -11.96 10.51
CA GLY A 67 -3.15 -11.14 11.38
C GLY A 67 -1.68 -10.99 10.91
N PRO A 68 -0.98 -12.06 10.50
CA PRO A 68 0.39 -11.94 9.98
C PRO A 68 0.49 -11.14 8.68
N LEU A 69 -0.53 -11.27 7.81
CA LEU A 69 -0.59 -10.58 6.53
C LEU A 69 -0.89 -9.09 6.71
N VAL A 70 -1.80 -8.74 7.63
CA VAL A 70 -2.07 -7.36 8.05
C VAL A 70 -0.79 -6.68 8.50
N ARG A 71 -0.02 -7.28 9.42
CA ARG A 71 1.26 -6.71 9.87
C ARG A 71 2.27 -6.54 8.75
N THR A 72 2.27 -7.46 7.78
CA THR A 72 3.15 -7.38 6.61
C THR A 72 2.78 -6.21 5.71
N ALA A 73 1.47 -5.99 5.50
CA ALA A 73 0.96 -4.84 4.75
C ALA A 73 1.26 -3.52 5.46
N GLU A 74 1.05 -3.45 6.78
CA GLU A 74 1.40 -2.29 7.61
C GLU A 74 2.89 -1.96 7.54
N THR A 75 3.76 -2.97 7.64
CA THR A 75 5.23 -2.80 7.55
C THR A 75 5.64 -2.26 6.18
N ALA A 76 5.04 -2.76 5.10
CA ALA A 76 5.32 -2.26 3.75
C ALA A 76 4.81 -0.84 3.54
N ALA A 77 3.64 -0.51 4.10
CA ALA A 77 3.07 0.83 4.07
C ALA A 77 3.95 1.83 4.84
N PHE A 78 4.42 1.45 6.02
CA PHE A 78 5.37 2.23 6.80
C PHE A 78 6.67 2.52 6.03
N GLY A 79 7.28 1.51 5.40
CA GLY A 79 8.50 1.70 4.62
C GLY A 79 8.33 2.66 3.42
N LEU A 80 7.14 2.72 2.81
CA LEU A 80 6.83 3.73 1.79
C LEU A 80 6.78 5.14 2.40
N VAL A 81 6.12 5.30 3.56
CA VAL A 81 6.02 6.59 4.25
C VAL A 81 7.39 7.09 4.69
N GLU A 82 8.24 6.23 5.24
CA GLU A 82 9.62 6.59 5.59
C GLU A 82 10.39 7.07 4.36
N HIS A 83 10.37 6.29 3.27
CA HIS A 83 11.04 6.67 2.03
C HIS A 83 10.56 8.04 1.50
N ASP A 84 9.26 8.27 1.51
CA ASP A 84 8.63 9.52 1.05
C ASP A 84 8.98 10.71 1.96
N THR A 85 9.08 10.49 3.27
CA THR A 85 9.51 11.48 4.25
C THR A 85 10.97 11.89 4.00
N GLU A 86 11.85 10.91 3.76
CA GLU A 86 13.28 11.13 3.53
C GLU A 86 13.58 11.82 2.20
N HIS A 87 12.88 11.47 1.11
CA HIS A 87 13.26 11.86 -0.25
C HIS A 87 12.42 13.01 -0.84
N HIS A 88 11.19 13.20 -0.36
CA HIS A 88 10.26 14.18 -0.95
C HIS A 88 9.91 15.33 -0.01
N GLY A 89 10.54 15.41 1.17
CA GLY A 89 10.29 16.46 2.14
C GLY A 89 8.82 16.51 2.58
N LEU A 90 8.11 15.38 2.47
CA LEU A 90 6.82 15.18 3.10
C LEU A 90 7.08 15.30 4.60
N SER A 91 6.95 16.51 5.13
CA SER A 91 6.95 16.75 6.57
C SER A 91 5.90 15.80 7.14
N PRO A 92 6.22 15.02 8.18
CA PRO A 92 5.30 14.01 8.65
C PRO A 92 4.03 14.71 9.11
N LYS A 93 2.98 14.64 8.29
CA LYS A 93 1.67 14.31 8.82
C LYS A 93 1.67 12.92 9.45
N GLY A 94 2.81 12.21 9.43
CA GLY A 94 3.12 11.04 10.24
C GLY A 94 3.09 11.24 11.76
N ALA A 95 2.92 12.46 12.27
CA ALA A 95 2.55 12.65 13.69
C ALA A 95 1.07 12.28 13.98
N ASP A 96 0.21 12.19 12.95
CA ASP A 96 -1.22 11.81 13.09
C ASP A 96 -1.54 10.39 12.57
N LEU A 97 -0.58 9.66 11.99
CA LEU A 97 -0.75 8.25 11.62
C LEU A 97 -0.50 7.37 12.86
N ALA A 98 -1.47 7.33 13.77
CA ALA A 98 -1.34 6.66 15.07
C ALA A 98 -1.54 5.14 14.98
N ALA A 99 -2.10 4.61 13.89
CA ALA A 99 -2.45 3.21 13.73
C ALA A 99 -2.01 2.61 12.37
N GLY A 100 -1.86 1.28 12.33
CA GLY A 100 -1.54 0.52 11.12
C GLY A 100 -2.50 0.77 9.94
N GLU A 101 -3.78 0.99 10.23
CA GLU A 101 -4.78 1.32 9.21
C GLU A 101 -4.53 2.70 8.58
N ASP A 102 -3.95 3.66 9.32
CA ASP A 102 -3.63 4.98 8.79
C ASP A 102 -2.52 4.90 7.72
N TYR A 103 -1.55 4.00 7.90
CA TYR A 103 -0.54 3.71 6.87
C TYR A 103 -1.14 3.04 5.64
N ARG A 104 -2.09 2.11 5.82
CA ARG A 104 -2.78 1.44 4.70
C ARG A 104 -3.66 2.41 3.91
N ALA A 105 -4.33 3.35 4.58
CA ALA A 105 -5.07 4.43 3.94
C ALA A 105 -4.15 5.35 3.13
N TYR A 106 -2.96 5.68 3.64
CA TYR A 106 -1.94 6.42 2.88
C TYR A 106 -1.55 5.69 1.58
N VAL A 107 -1.33 4.38 1.64
CA VAL A 107 -0.98 3.57 0.45
C VAL A 107 -2.09 3.61 -0.59
N ARG A 108 -3.36 3.51 -0.18
CA ARG A 108 -4.53 3.57 -1.07
C ARG A 108 -4.58 4.89 -1.83
N GLU A 109 -4.43 6.01 -1.12
CA GLU A 109 -4.42 7.35 -1.73
C GLU A 109 -3.22 7.55 -2.67
N ALA A 110 -2.02 7.21 -2.21
CA ALA A 110 -0.80 7.32 -2.99
C ALA A 110 -0.85 6.46 -4.27
N TYR A 111 -1.41 5.25 -4.19
CA TYR A 111 -1.55 4.35 -5.33
C TYR A 111 -2.54 4.89 -6.35
N ARG A 112 -3.69 5.38 -5.89
CA ARG A 112 -4.70 6.00 -6.76
C ARG A 112 -4.13 7.20 -7.52
N ALA A 113 -3.44 8.10 -6.82
CA ALA A 113 -2.82 9.27 -7.43
C ALA A 113 -1.77 8.87 -8.49
N TRP A 114 -0.92 7.90 -8.17
CA TRP A 114 0.08 7.36 -9.10
C TRP A 114 -0.58 6.73 -10.34
N SER A 115 -1.58 5.85 -10.14
CA SER A 115 -2.25 5.14 -11.24
C SER A 115 -2.94 6.11 -12.20
N LEU A 116 -3.61 7.14 -11.69
CA LEU A 116 -4.21 8.19 -12.51
C LEU A 116 -3.17 8.95 -13.34
N ALA A 117 -1.99 9.22 -12.77
CA ALA A 117 -0.89 9.89 -13.48
C ALA A 117 -0.23 9.01 -14.56
N GLN A 118 -0.33 7.68 -14.48
CA GLN A 118 0.18 6.76 -15.51
C GLN A 118 -0.75 6.60 -16.71
N ASN A 119 -2.05 6.89 -16.54
CA ASN A 119 -3.08 6.76 -17.58
C ASN A 119 -3.29 8.05 -18.40
N HIS A 120 -2.44 9.06 -18.21
CA HIS A 120 -2.44 10.34 -18.93
C HIS A 120 -1.23 10.42 -19.87
#